data_AF-A0A962YPV6-F1
#
_entry.id   AF-A0A962YPV6-F1
#
_cell.length_a   1.000
_cell.length_b   1.000
_cell.length_c   1.000
_cell.angle_alpha   90.00
_cell.angle_beta   90.00
_cell.angle_gamma   90.00
#
_symmetry.space_group_name_H-M   'P 1'
#
loop_
_entity.id
_entity.type
_entity.pdbx_description
1 polymer ?
#
loop_
_entity_poly.entity_id
_entity_poly.type
_entity_poly.pdbx_seq_one_letter_code
_entity_poly.pdbx_strand_id
1 'polypeptide(L)'
;SRTCGMYLEQNRDQQRSDIGSAKRLELRDLQEPSQAYTEPFESRVEFFPSSFGFDDIARGSHRPRRPAFFWPSPVRVGPEAARLAVASDGKEGVSGMSSPKRYLWDTQARDQPWTNNPSAPRPRNATSTPAIKGPFPALLTEEGRLVRRDRDAPGFLPRYSRASMFALMLAEILLHAVSQINSVSIRAQHKNSDLPRRLRKVVLTLPSATPVVEQR
;
A
#
# COMPACT_ATOMS: atom_id res chain seq x y z
N SER A 1 -4.84 16.14 4.26
CA SER A 1 -3.78 16.35 3.25
C SER A 1 -4.11 15.48 2.05
N ARG A 2 -4.08 16.04 0.82
CA ARG A 2 -4.27 15.26 -0.41
C ARG A 2 -2.92 14.84 -0.99
N THR A 3 -2.89 13.63 -1.55
CA THR A 3 -1.73 13.02 -2.21
C THR A 3 -2.09 12.82 -3.68
N CYS A 4 -1.15 13.03 -4.57
CA CYS A 4 -1.26 12.63 -5.96
C CYS A 4 0.08 12.02 -6.41
N GLY A 5 0.02 11.21 -7.45
CA GLY A 5 1.21 10.65 -8.08
C GLY A 5 1.16 10.92 -9.57
N MET A 6 2.34 11.11 -10.17
CA MET A 6 2.51 11.16 -11.61
C MET A 6 3.79 10.41 -11.97
N TYR A 7 3.82 9.82 -13.16
CA TYR A 7 5.02 9.21 -13.71
C TYR A 7 5.35 9.80 -15.07
N LEU A 8 6.64 9.86 -15.34
CA LEU A 8 7.23 10.32 -16.59
C LEU A 8 8.00 9.16 -17.21
N GLU A 9 7.65 8.80 -18.44
CA GLU A 9 8.38 7.78 -19.18
C GLU A 9 9.63 8.41 -19.79
N GLN A 10 10.76 7.71 -19.65
CA GLN A 10 12.01 8.07 -20.32
C GLN A 10 12.40 6.92 -21.24
N ASN A 11 12.33 7.15 -22.54
CA ASN A 11 12.80 6.20 -23.54
C ASN A 11 14.34 6.17 -23.57
N ARG A 12 14.93 5.02 -23.89
CA ARG A 12 16.38 4.87 -24.00
C ARG A 12 16.99 5.80 -25.05
N ASP A 13 16.23 6.06 -26.12
CA ASP A 13 16.66 6.90 -27.24
C ASP A 13 16.44 8.40 -26.98
N GLN A 14 15.79 8.76 -25.87
CA GLN A 14 15.49 10.15 -25.52
C GLN A 14 16.34 10.61 -24.32
N GLN A 15 17.13 11.65 -24.53
CA GLN A 15 17.95 12.23 -23.46
C GLN A 15 17.13 12.99 -22.41
N ARG A 16 15.95 13.51 -22.76
CA ARG A 16 15.03 14.20 -21.83
C ARG A 16 13.65 13.58 -21.88
N SER A 17 13.05 13.43 -20.70
CA SER A 17 11.64 13.09 -20.55
C SER A 17 10.77 14.31 -20.85
N ASP A 18 9.73 14.13 -21.66
CA ASP A 18 8.74 15.17 -21.94
C ASP A 18 7.71 15.26 -20.80
N ILE A 19 7.60 16.43 -20.18
CA ILE A 19 6.63 16.69 -19.10
C ILE A 19 5.19 16.58 -19.61
N GLY A 20 4.93 16.92 -20.88
CA GLY A 20 3.61 16.77 -21.51
C GLY A 20 3.14 15.31 -21.59
N SER A 21 4.07 14.35 -21.50
CA SER A 21 3.78 12.92 -21.47
C SER A 21 3.46 12.37 -20.07
N ALA A 22 3.41 13.22 -19.05
CA ALA A 22 3.10 12.81 -17.68
C ALA A 22 1.75 12.09 -17.61
N LYS A 23 1.76 10.94 -16.94
CA LYS A 23 0.55 10.18 -16.65
C LYS A 23 0.27 10.21 -15.17
N ARG A 24 -1.01 10.27 -14.80
CA ARG A 24 -1.46 10.25 -13.41
C ARG A 24 -1.37 8.83 -12.85
N LEU A 25 -0.98 8.74 -11.59
CA LEU A 25 -1.10 7.50 -10.83
C LEU A 25 -2.58 7.11 -10.74
N GLU A 26 -2.87 5.86 -11.05
CA GLU A 26 -4.18 5.24 -10.91
C GLU A 26 -4.14 4.29 -9.72
N LEU A 27 -5.05 4.48 -8.76
CA LEU A 27 -5.28 3.54 -7.67
C LEU A 27 -6.45 2.63 -8.05
N ARG A 28 -6.22 1.33 -8.04
CA ARG A 28 -7.24 0.30 -8.30
C ARG A 28 -7.81 -0.16 -6.96
N ASP A 29 -9.13 -0.13 -6.79
CA ASP A 29 -9.74 -0.68 -5.57
C ASP A 29 -9.60 -2.21 -5.58
N LEU A 30 -8.95 -2.77 -4.56
CA LEU A 30 -8.71 -4.21 -4.50
C LEU A 30 -9.92 -4.99 -3.96
N GLN A 31 -10.89 -4.33 -3.33
CA GLN A 31 -12.19 -4.91 -3.00
C GLN A 31 -13.17 -4.81 -4.17
N GLU A 32 -13.05 -3.77 -4.99
CA GLU A 32 -13.86 -3.54 -6.18
C GLU A 32 -13.00 -3.35 -7.44
N PRO A 33 -12.42 -4.42 -8.02
CA PRO A 33 -11.44 -4.30 -9.11
C PRO A 33 -11.92 -3.61 -10.39
N SER A 34 -13.23 -3.41 -10.56
CA SER A 34 -13.78 -2.59 -11.66
C SER A 34 -13.55 -1.09 -11.46
N GLN A 35 -13.30 -0.64 -10.22
CA GLN A 35 -13.14 0.76 -9.86
C GLN A 35 -11.67 1.18 -9.86
N ALA A 36 -11.40 2.34 -10.47
CA ALA A 36 -10.08 2.94 -10.53
C ALA A 36 -10.16 4.45 -10.32
N TYR A 37 -9.20 5.01 -9.59
CA TYR A 37 -9.21 6.40 -9.15
C TYR A 37 -7.93 7.11 -9.61
N THR A 38 -8.09 8.25 -10.29
CA THR A 38 -6.98 9.07 -10.81
C THR A 38 -6.91 10.47 -10.19
N GLU A 39 -7.91 10.80 -9.36
CA GLU A 39 -7.98 12.07 -8.65
C GLU A 39 -7.05 12.09 -7.42
N PRO A 40 -6.61 13.28 -6.97
CA PRO A 40 -5.89 13.41 -5.71
C PRO A 40 -6.68 12.82 -4.54
N PHE A 41 -6.03 11.97 -3.76
CA PHE A 41 -6.68 11.15 -2.74
C PHE A 41 -6.23 11.54 -1.32
N GLU A 42 -7.02 11.20 -0.31
CA GLU A 42 -6.66 11.45 1.08
C GLU A 42 -5.38 10.68 1.46
N SER A 43 -4.43 11.35 2.13
CA SER A 43 -3.29 10.66 2.74
C SER A 43 -3.79 9.85 3.94
N ARG A 44 -4.32 8.65 3.69
CA ARG A 44 -4.83 7.73 4.70
C ARG A 44 -4.39 6.31 4.36
N VAL A 45 -4.18 5.53 5.41
CA VAL A 45 -3.80 4.13 5.32
C VAL A 45 -4.68 3.31 6.26
N GLU A 46 -5.25 2.21 5.77
CA GLU A 46 -6.07 1.28 6.56
C GLU A 46 -5.59 -0.16 6.36
N PHE A 47 -5.49 -0.95 7.43
CA PHE A 47 -5.21 -2.37 7.37
C PHE A 47 -6.42 -3.13 6.86
N PHE A 48 -6.23 -3.78 5.72
CA PHE A 48 -7.22 -4.65 5.13
C PHE A 48 -6.54 -5.63 4.17
N PRO A 49 -6.80 -6.95 4.26
CA PRO A 49 -6.15 -7.95 3.41
C PRO A 49 -6.69 -7.87 1.98
N SER A 50 -5.91 -8.32 1.00
CA SER A 50 -6.38 -8.39 -0.40
C SER A 50 -7.12 -9.69 -0.58
N SER A 51 -8.29 -9.65 -1.22
CA SER A 51 -9.05 -10.84 -1.55
C SER A 51 -9.36 -10.82 -3.04
N PHE A 52 -8.73 -11.72 -3.79
CA PHE A 52 -9.05 -11.95 -5.20
C PHE A 52 -10.11 -13.05 -5.40
N GLY A 53 -10.71 -13.51 -4.29
CA GLY A 53 -11.70 -14.58 -4.27
C GLY A 53 -11.08 -15.98 -4.32
N PHE A 54 -11.92 -16.98 -4.02
CA PHE A 54 -11.63 -18.41 -4.13
C PHE A 54 -10.26 -18.86 -3.60
N ASP A 55 -9.87 -18.39 -2.41
CA ASP A 55 -8.60 -18.78 -1.78
C ASP A 55 -8.46 -20.29 -1.56
N ASP A 56 -9.58 -20.99 -1.45
CA ASP A 56 -9.71 -22.45 -1.42
C ASP A 56 -9.31 -23.08 -2.77
N ILE A 57 -9.89 -22.58 -3.88
CA ILE A 57 -9.54 -23.04 -5.23
C ILE A 57 -8.10 -22.66 -5.59
N ALA A 58 -7.67 -21.45 -5.21
CA ALA A 58 -6.31 -20.98 -5.44
C ALA A 58 -5.28 -21.87 -4.73
N ARG A 59 -5.58 -22.36 -3.52
CA ARG A 59 -4.78 -23.39 -2.82
C ARG A 59 -4.79 -24.72 -3.57
N GLY A 60 -5.93 -25.13 -4.11
CA GLY A 60 -6.08 -26.33 -4.96
C GLY A 60 -5.29 -26.29 -6.28
N SER A 61 -4.76 -25.13 -6.69
CA SER A 61 -3.91 -25.02 -7.88
C SER A 61 -2.49 -25.60 -7.70
N HIS A 62 -2.14 -26.06 -6.49
CA HIS A 62 -0.84 -26.68 -6.14
C HIS A 62 0.39 -25.84 -6.53
N ARG A 63 0.25 -24.51 -6.68
CA ARG A 63 1.40 -23.64 -6.95
C ARG A 63 2.36 -23.67 -5.77
N PRO A 64 3.66 -23.92 -5.99
CA PRO A 64 4.61 -24.21 -4.91
C PRO A 64 5.01 -22.99 -4.05
N ARG A 65 4.66 -21.77 -4.47
CA ARG A 65 5.13 -20.54 -3.79
C ARG A 65 4.03 -19.56 -3.42
N ARG A 66 3.14 -19.21 -4.34
CA ARG A 66 2.09 -18.19 -4.14
C ARG A 66 0.84 -18.50 -4.97
N PRO A 67 -0.34 -18.07 -4.51
CA PRO A 67 -1.56 -18.04 -5.32
C PRO A 67 -1.35 -17.30 -6.65
N ALA A 68 -2.20 -17.57 -7.63
CA ALA A 68 -2.10 -16.95 -8.95
C ALA A 68 -2.33 -15.43 -8.93
N PHE A 69 -3.22 -14.97 -8.06
CA PHE A 69 -3.51 -13.57 -7.80
C PHE A 69 -3.14 -13.25 -6.36
N PHE A 70 -2.30 -12.25 -6.18
CA PHE A 70 -1.75 -11.95 -4.87
C PHE A 70 -1.26 -10.50 -4.82
N TRP A 71 -1.53 -9.83 -3.70
CA TRP A 71 -1.07 -8.47 -3.40
C TRP A 71 -0.35 -8.48 -2.05
N PRO A 72 0.94 -8.06 -1.99
CA PRO A 72 1.74 -8.28 -0.79
C PRO A 72 1.48 -7.34 0.37
N SER A 73 0.86 -6.21 0.10
CA SER A 73 0.66 -5.18 1.10
C SER A 73 -0.53 -5.49 2.01
N PRO A 74 -0.36 -5.32 3.34
CA PRO A 74 -1.42 -5.51 4.31
C PRO A 74 -2.32 -4.27 4.45
N VAL A 75 -2.04 -3.20 3.72
CA VAL A 75 -2.74 -1.91 3.85
C VAL A 75 -3.34 -1.44 2.54
N ARG A 76 -4.35 -0.56 2.64
CA ARG A 76 -4.98 0.16 1.53
C ARG A 76 -4.77 1.64 1.66
N VAL A 77 -4.87 2.33 0.52
CA VAL A 77 -4.72 3.78 0.40
C VAL A 77 -5.82 4.37 -0.49
N GLY A 78 -5.96 5.69 -0.46
CA GLY A 78 -6.89 6.41 -1.32
C GLY A 78 -8.37 6.15 -1.00
N PRO A 79 -9.26 6.21 -2.01
CA PRO A 79 -10.71 6.06 -1.77
C PRO A 79 -11.10 4.73 -1.11
N GLU A 80 -10.38 3.64 -1.39
CA GLU A 80 -10.57 2.34 -0.71
C GLU A 80 -10.32 2.47 0.80
N ALA A 81 -9.21 3.09 1.20
CA ALA A 81 -8.92 3.34 2.62
C ALA A 81 -9.91 4.30 3.27
N ALA A 82 -10.38 5.33 2.55
CA ALA A 82 -11.38 6.26 3.07
C ALA A 82 -12.72 5.53 3.35
N ARG A 83 -13.17 4.68 2.42
CA ARG A 83 -14.37 3.84 2.60
C ARG A 83 -14.21 2.86 3.77
N LEU A 84 -13.06 2.21 3.87
CA LEU A 84 -12.74 1.31 4.99
C LEU A 84 -12.72 2.02 6.34
N ALA A 85 -12.23 3.25 6.39
CA ALA A 85 -12.20 4.04 7.62
C ALA A 85 -13.61 4.41 8.09
N VAL A 86 -14.49 4.83 7.18
CA VAL A 86 -15.90 5.14 7.50
C VAL A 86 -16.63 3.92 8.02
N ALA A 87 -16.31 2.73 7.51
CA ALA A 87 -16.89 1.48 8.00
C ALA A 87 -16.36 1.07 9.39
N SER A 88 -15.30 1.70 9.90
CA SER A 88 -14.75 1.39 11.23
C SER A 88 -15.69 1.90 12.32
N ASP A 89 -16.06 1.01 13.25
CA ASP A 89 -17.09 1.23 14.28
C ASP A 89 -16.61 2.16 15.42
N GLY A 90 -16.16 3.38 15.08
CA GLY A 90 -15.72 4.40 16.04
C GLY A 90 -14.40 4.10 16.76
N LYS A 91 -13.75 2.95 16.51
CA LYS A 91 -12.40 2.63 17.00
C LYS A 91 -11.32 3.27 16.12
N GLU A 92 -11.37 4.60 16.02
CA GLU A 92 -10.37 5.37 15.29
C GLU A 92 -8.96 5.01 15.76
N GLY A 93 -8.04 4.82 14.82
CA GLY A 93 -6.64 4.55 15.12
C GLY A 93 -6.29 3.09 15.38
N VAL A 94 -7.23 2.14 15.41
CA VAL A 94 -6.88 0.69 15.56
C VAL A 94 -6.65 0.02 14.21
N SER A 95 -7.44 0.37 13.20
CA SER A 95 -7.33 -0.20 11.84
C SER A 95 -6.46 0.62 10.90
N GLY A 96 -6.20 1.88 11.19
CA GLY A 96 -5.49 2.75 10.26
C GLY A 96 -5.20 4.14 10.80
N MET A 97 -4.61 4.97 9.95
CA MET A 97 -4.12 6.30 10.32
C MET A 97 -4.31 7.30 9.18
N SER A 98 -4.71 8.51 9.54
CA SER A 98 -4.69 9.66 8.64
C SER A 98 -3.33 10.38 8.71
N SER A 99 -2.85 10.82 7.54
CA SER A 99 -1.63 11.57 7.31
C SER A 99 -0.39 11.01 8.01
N PRO A 100 -0.02 9.72 7.81
CA PRO A 100 1.08 9.07 8.53
C PRO A 100 2.43 9.80 8.37
N LYS A 101 2.62 10.56 7.29
CA LYS A 101 3.76 11.45 7.08
C LYS A 101 3.99 12.50 8.19
N ARG A 102 2.98 12.79 9.02
CA ARG A 102 3.11 13.70 10.18
C ARG A 102 3.87 13.07 11.34
N TYR A 103 3.97 11.75 11.37
CA TYR A 103 4.51 11.00 12.50
C TYR A 103 5.83 10.31 12.17
N LEU A 104 6.59 10.82 11.18
CA LEU A 104 7.89 10.27 10.81
C LEU A 104 8.91 10.28 11.96
N TRP A 105 8.70 11.13 12.95
CA TRP A 105 9.50 11.21 14.17
C TRP A 105 9.18 10.10 15.18
N ASP A 106 7.97 9.53 15.13
CA ASP A 106 7.56 8.47 16.05
C ASP A 106 7.89 7.09 15.50
N THR A 107 8.98 6.54 16.00
CA THR A 107 9.54 5.25 15.62
C THR A 107 9.24 4.14 16.63
N GLN A 108 8.51 4.44 17.71
CA GLN A 108 8.24 3.48 18.80
C GLN A 108 7.12 2.51 18.42
N ALA A 109 7.19 1.28 18.93
CA ALA A 109 6.07 0.35 18.84
C ALA A 109 4.84 0.93 19.55
N ARG A 110 3.66 0.74 18.97
CA ARG A 110 2.40 1.08 19.63
C ARG A 110 2.12 0.12 20.77
N ASP A 111 1.55 0.58 21.88
CA ASP A 111 1.09 -0.31 22.94
C ASP A 111 -0.01 -1.25 22.46
N GLN A 112 -0.99 -0.72 21.72
CA GLN A 112 -2.05 -1.50 21.10
C GLN A 112 -1.66 -1.93 19.67
N PRO A 113 -1.68 -3.23 19.35
CA PRO A 113 -1.45 -3.71 17.98
C PRO A 113 -2.51 -3.21 17.00
N TRP A 114 -2.09 -3.00 15.76
CA TRP A 114 -3.00 -2.76 14.64
C TRP A 114 -3.87 -3.99 14.37
N THR A 115 -5.08 -3.78 13.89
CA THR A 115 -5.97 -4.89 13.46
C THR A 115 -6.62 -4.57 12.13
N ASN A 116 -6.95 -5.58 11.33
CA ASN A 116 -7.86 -5.33 10.19
C ASN A 116 -9.21 -4.81 10.71
N ASN A 117 -9.90 -3.98 9.93
CA ASN A 117 -11.22 -3.47 10.33
C ASN A 117 -12.23 -4.64 10.46
N PRO A 118 -12.84 -4.88 11.64
CA PRO A 118 -13.79 -5.98 11.86
C PRO A 118 -15.14 -5.78 11.15
N SER A 119 -15.49 -4.53 10.87
CA SER A 119 -16.74 -4.09 10.24
C SER A 119 -16.61 -3.96 8.73
N ALA A 120 -15.39 -4.05 8.19
CA ALA A 120 -15.18 -4.10 6.76
C ALA A 120 -15.67 -5.43 6.16
N PRO A 121 -16.09 -5.44 4.86
CA PRO A 121 -16.59 -6.64 4.20
C PRO A 121 -15.62 -7.80 4.36
N ARG A 122 -16.05 -8.89 5.00
CA ARG A 122 -15.15 -10.01 5.28
C ARG A 122 -14.88 -10.82 4.02
N PRO A 123 -13.69 -11.42 3.87
CA PRO A 123 -13.47 -12.45 2.87
C PRO A 123 -14.53 -13.54 3.01
N ARG A 124 -15.04 -14.04 1.88
CA ARG A 124 -15.97 -15.17 1.82
C ARG A 124 -15.30 -16.33 2.56
N ASN A 125 -15.83 -16.74 3.72
CA ASN A 125 -15.33 -17.78 4.66
C ASN A 125 -14.59 -17.30 5.93
N ALA A 126 -14.48 -16.00 6.21
CA ALA A 126 -13.88 -15.52 7.45
C ALA A 126 -14.89 -15.39 8.60
N THR A 127 -14.81 -16.28 9.60
CA THR A 127 -15.65 -16.25 10.82
C THR A 127 -15.27 -15.11 11.77
N SER A 128 -14.00 -14.69 11.75
CA SER A 128 -13.47 -13.58 12.52
C SER A 128 -12.65 -12.64 11.65
N THR A 129 -12.33 -11.45 12.16
CA THR A 129 -11.36 -10.56 11.54
C THR A 129 -10.03 -11.29 11.36
N PRO A 130 -9.50 -11.41 10.13
CA PRO A 130 -8.22 -12.07 9.91
C PRO A 130 -7.09 -11.26 10.55
N ALA A 131 -6.09 -11.96 11.09
CA ALA A 131 -4.88 -11.31 11.59
C ALA A 131 -4.09 -10.65 10.44
N ILE A 132 -3.38 -9.56 10.73
CA ILE A 132 -2.46 -8.94 9.77
C ILE A 132 -1.27 -9.89 9.57
N LYS A 133 -1.21 -10.53 8.41
CA LYS A 133 -0.19 -11.51 8.02
C LYS A 133 0.10 -11.40 6.53
N GLY A 134 1.24 -11.93 6.11
CA GLY A 134 1.61 -12.02 4.70
C GLY A 134 3.07 -11.65 4.45
N PRO A 135 3.49 -11.55 3.18
CA PRO A 135 4.88 -11.32 2.82
C PRO A 135 5.48 -10.00 3.30
N PHE A 136 4.72 -8.91 3.36
CA PHE A 136 5.23 -7.67 3.94
C PHE A 136 5.36 -7.77 5.47
N PRO A 137 4.32 -8.15 6.24
CA PRO A 137 4.46 -8.40 7.68
C PRO A 137 5.62 -9.34 8.05
N ALA A 138 5.87 -10.38 7.26
CA ALA A 138 6.97 -11.33 7.48
C ALA A 138 8.37 -10.73 7.31
N LEU A 139 8.49 -9.53 6.73
CA LEU A 139 9.74 -8.79 6.56
C LEU A 139 9.91 -7.69 7.61
N LEU A 140 8.96 -7.53 8.54
CA LEU A 140 8.93 -6.44 9.49
C LEU A 140 9.08 -6.91 10.94
N THR A 141 9.84 -6.16 11.74
CA THR A 141 9.86 -6.30 13.21
C THR A 141 8.53 -5.84 13.79
N GLU A 142 8.34 -6.03 15.09
CA GLU A 142 7.12 -5.61 15.81
C GLU A 142 6.86 -4.10 15.67
N GLU A 143 7.91 -3.27 15.67
CA GLU A 143 7.83 -1.81 15.48
C GLU A 143 7.75 -1.39 14.00
N GLY A 144 7.86 -2.33 13.05
CA GLY A 144 7.74 -2.04 11.61
C GLY A 144 9.05 -1.67 10.91
N ARG A 145 10.21 -2.07 11.45
CA ARG A 145 11.50 -1.97 10.75
C ARG A 145 11.74 -3.22 9.90
N LEU A 146 12.56 -3.11 8.85
CA LEU A 146 12.95 -4.28 8.07
C LEU A 146 13.77 -5.25 8.92
N VAL A 147 13.36 -6.52 8.92
CA VAL A 147 14.06 -7.63 9.57
C VAL A 147 15.42 -7.83 8.90
N ARG A 148 16.49 -7.76 9.69
CA ARG A 148 17.82 -8.17 9.25
C ARG A 148 18.00 -9.65 9.58
N ARG A 149 18.17 -10.49 8.54
CA ARG A 149 18.18 -11.97 8.65
C ARG A 149 19.10 -12.53 9.74
N ASP A 150 20.18 -11.82 10.07
CA ASP A 150 21.19 -12.29 11.01
C ASP A 150 20.95 -11.81 12.46
N ARG A 151 19.98 -10.93 12.71
CA ARG A 151 19.82 -10.23 13.99
C ARG A 151 18.40 -10.13 14.51
N ASP A 152 17.43 -10.08 13.60
CA ASP A 152 16.04 -9.79 13.95
C ASP A 152 15.15 -10.98 13.59
N ALA A 153 14.07 -11.14 14.34
CA ALA A 153 12.95 -12.00 13.96
C ALA A 153 11.78 -11.12 13.48
N PRO A 154 10.89 -11.65 12.62
CA PRO A 154 9.62 -11.01 12.34
C PRO A 154 8.82 -10.77 13.63
N GLY A 155 8.11 -9.64 13.69
CA GLY A 155 7.29 -9.30 14.85
C GLY A 155 6.15 -10.30 15.07
N PHE A 156 5.84 -10.60 16.34
CA PHE A 156 4.72 -11.48 16.69
C PHE A 156 3.37 -10.76 16.57
N LEU A 157 3.35 -9.47 16.92
CA LEU A 157 2.18 -8.60 16.84
C LEU A 157 2.47 -7.43 15.89
N PRO A 158 1.47 -6.95 15.13
CA PRO A 158 1.62 -5.76 14.29
C PRO A 158 1.56 -4.49 15.15
N ARG A 159 2.58 -4.19 15.96
CA ARG A 159 2.67 -2.96 16.78
C ARG A 159 3.45 -1.86 16.06
N TYR A 160 3.34 -1.84 14.75
CA TYR A 160 4.06 -0.95 13.85
C TYR A 160 4.00 0.51 14.30
N SER A 161 5.15 1.17 14.32
CA SER A 161 5.26 2.59 14.70
C SER A 161 4.49 3.50 13.75
N ARG A 162 4.12 4.69 14.20
CA ARG A 162 3.41 5.65 13.34
C ARG A 162 4.26 6.05 12.12
N ALA A 163 5.59 6.12 12.26
CA ALA A 163 6.49 6.33 11.12
C ALA A 163 6.44 5.16 10.11
N SER A 164 6.40 3.91 10.58
CA SER A 164 6.35 2.75 9.69
C SER A 164 5.03 2.64 8.91
N MET A 165 3.93 3.22 9.42
CA MET A 165 2.68 3.37 8.66
C MET A 165 2.86 4.18 7.37
N PHE A 166 3.75 5.19 7.38
CA PHE A 166 4.06 5.93 6.16
C PHE A 166 4.85 5.06 5.16
N ALA A 167 5.77 4.22 5.64
CA ALA A 167 6.50 3.28 4.80
C ALA A 167 5.57 2.25 4.15
N LEU A 168 4.61 1.70 4.91
CA LEU A 168 3.57 0.81 4.40
C LEU A 168 2.67 1.50 3.36
N MET A 169 2.24 2.74 3.63
CA MET A 169 1.48 3.56 2.68
C MET A 169 2.26 3.78 1.38
N LEU A 170 3.55 4.14 1.48
CA LEU A 170 4.40 4.35 0.30
C LEU A 170 4.61 3.04 -0.47
N ALA A 171 4.81 1.92 0.22
CA ALA A 171 4.93 0.62 -0.42
C ALA A 171 3.66 0.24 -1.20
N GLU A 172 2.47 0.52 -0.65
CA GLU A 172 1.19 0.32 -1.35
C GLU A 172 1.08 1.17 -2.61
N ILE A 173 1.40 2.46 -2.51
CA ILE A 173 1.41 3.39 -3.65
C ILE A 173 2.37 2.89 -4.74
N LEU A 174 3.55 2.41 -4.35
CA LEU A 174 4.54 1.88 -5.28
C LEU A 174 4.08 0.58 -5.95
N LEU A 175 3.34 -0.29 -5.26
CA LEU A 175 2.75 -1.48 -5.87
C LEU A 175 1.72 -1.11 -6.93
N HIS A 176 0.86 -0.11 -6.68
CA HIS A 176 -0.04 0.42 -7.70
C HIS A 176 0.75 1.01 -8.88
N ALA A 177 1.79 1.80 -8.62
CA ALA A 177 2.62 2.39 -9.66
C ALA A 177 3.29 1.32 -10.55
N VAL A 178 3.94 0.32 -9.95
CA VAL A 178 4.62 -0.77 -10.69
C VAL A 178 3.63 -1.61 -11.49
N SER A 179 2.43 -1.84 -10.95
CA SER A 179 1.35 -2.54 -11.66
C SER A 179 0.84 -1.71 -12.85
N GLN A 180 0.64 -0.41 -12.65
CA GLN A 180 0.12 0.51 -13.65
C GLN A 180 1.09 0.70 -14.82
N ILE A 181 2.38 0.96 -14.58
CA ILE A 181 3.36 1.21 -15.67
C ILE A 181 3.51 0.03 -16.63
N ASN A 182 3.15 -1.18 -16.19
CA ASN A 182 3.20 -2.40 -17.00
C ASN A 182 1.80 -2.92 -17.40
N SER A 183 0.73 -2.16 -17.13
CA SER A 183 -0.61 -2.56 -17.55
C SER A 183 -0.74 -2.49 -19.08
N VAL A 184 -1.64 -3.31 -19.63
CA VAL A 184 -1.92 -3.33 -21.07
C VAL A 184 -2.39 -1.96 -21.55
N SER A 185 -3.29 -1.32 -20.79
CA SER A 185 -3.87 -0.02 -21.13
C SER A 185 -2.84 1.10 -21.18
N ILE A 186 -1.86 1.10 -20.27
CA ILE A 186 -0.79 2.10 -20.26
C ILE A 186 0.20 1.79 -21.38
N ARG A 187 0.71 0.57 -21.49
CA ARG A 187 1.70 0.20 -22.50
C ARG A 187 1.21 0.45 -23.94
N ALA A 188 -0.06 0.21 -24.21
CA ALA A 188 -0.67 0.46 -25.52
C ALA A 188 -0.65 1.94 -25.94
N GLN A 189 -0.53 2.88 -25.00
CA GLN A 189 -0.47 4.32 -25.28
C GLN A 189 0.94 4.80 -25.67
N HIS A 190 1.96 3.94 -25.58
CA HIS A 190 3.36 4.28 -25.85
C HIS A 190 3.88 3.57 -27.10
N LYS A 191 4.83 4.20 -27.80
CA LYS A 191 5.41 3.67 -29.06
C LYS A 191 6.02 2.28 -28.89
N ASN A 192 6.81 2.09 -27.83
CA ASN A 192 7.49 0.82 -27.54
C ASN A 192 6.62 -0.06 -26.65
N SER A 193 5.39 -0.35 -27.07
CA SER A 193 4.38 -1.00 -26.23
C SER A 193 4.76 -2.43 -25.81
N ASP A 194 5.67 -3.09 -26.52
CA ASP A 194 6.22 -4.43 -26.33
C ASP A 194 7.31 -4.53 -25.24
N LEU A 195 7.94 -3.42 -24.88
CA LEU A 195 8.98 -3.39 -23.85
C LEU A 195 8.42 -3.32 -22.41
N PRO A 196 9.08 -3.92 -21.41
CA PRO A 196 8.68 -3.75 -20.00
C PRO A 196 9.15 -2.41 -19.42
N ARG A 197 8.33 -1.78 -18.58
CA ARG A 197 8.68 -0.55 -17.84
C ARG A 197 9.28 -0.91 -16.49
N ARG A 198 10.29 -0.13 -16.07
CA ARG A 198 10.91 -0.25 -14.74
C ARG A 198 10.92 1.11 -14.05
N LEU A 199 10.45 1.12 -12.80
CA LEU A 199 10.53 2.32 -11.97
C LEU A 199 12.00 2.55 -11.57
N ARG A 200 12.60 3.65 -12.04
CA ARG A 200 14.03 3.94 -11.85
C ARG A 200 14.29 5.00 -10.77
N LYS A 201 13.44 6.02 -10.69
CA LYS A 201 13.61 7.17 -9.81
C LYS A 201 12.26 7.51 -9.19
N VAL A 202 12.25 7.67 -7.88
CA VAL A 202 11.10 8.15 -7.12
C VAL A 202 11.49 9.52 -6.55
N VAL A 203 10.67 10.53 -6.82
CA VAL A 203 10.80 11.86 -6.22
C VAL A 203 9.60 12.06 -5.31
N LEU A 204 9.86 12.32 -4.03
CA LEU A 204 8.81 12.52 -3.03
C LEU A 204 8.87 13.96 -2.55
N THR A 205 7.73 14.64 -2.58
CA THR A 205 7.56 15.96 -1.98
C THR A 205 6.76 15.79 -0.69
N LEU A 206 7.38 16.13 0.43
CA LEU A 206 6.76 16.08 1.75
C LEU A 206 6.80 17.50 2.33
N PRO A 207 5.71 17.99 2.95
CA PRO A 207 5.79 19.25 3.69
C PRO A 207 6.81 19.11 4.81
N SER A 208 7.49 20.22 5.12
CA SER A 208 8.49 20.30 6.19
C SER A 208 7.93 19.81 7.52
N ALA A 209 8.81 19.19 8.32
CA ALA A 209 8.50 18.42 9.52
C ALA A 209 7.40 19.01 10.41
N THR A 210 6.61 18.10 10.98
CA THR A 210 5.64 18.36 12.03
C THR A 210 6.24 19.24 13.13
N PRO A 211 5.62 20.38 13.51
CA PRO A 211 6.16 21.28 14.52
C PRO A 211 6.48 20.53 15.81
N VAL A 212 7.54 20.93 16.52
CA VAL A 212 7.95 20.32 17.80
C VAL A 212 6.81 20.26 18.83
N VAL A 213 5.85 21.19 18.75
CA VAL A 213 4.65 21.24 19.59
C VAL A 213 3.76 19.99 19.42
N GLU A 214 3.68 19.43 18.22
CA GLU A 214 2.92 18.20 17.93
C GLU A 214 3.74 16.92 18.22
N GLN A 215 5.00 17.05 18.66
CA GLN A 215 5.89 15.94 19.00
C GLN A 215 5.94 15.62 20.51
N ARG A 216 5.19 16.38 21.33
CA ARG A 216 5.10 16.19 22.78
C ARG A 216 3.97 15.25 23.18
#